data_AF-A0A2V7D302-F1
#
_entry.id   AF-A0A2V7D302-F1
#
_cell.length_a   1.000
_cell.length_b   1.000
_cell.length_c   1.000
_cell.angle_alpha   90.00
_cell.angle_beta   90.00
_cell.angle_gamma   90.00
#
_symmetry.space_group_name_H-M   'P 1'
#
loop_
_entity.id
_entity.type
_entity.pdbx_description
1 polymer ?
#
loop_
_entity_poly.entity_id
_entity_poly.type
_entity_poly.pdbx_seq_one_letter_code
_entity_poly.pdbx_strand_id
1 'polypeptide(L)'
;VITVEESKSADTVLDLVEGMQFDRGYLSPYFVTDAERMEVVFEDAFVLIYEKKVSVMKDMLPLLEQVARAGKPFLIIAEDIEGEALATLVVNKLRGTLHCAAVKAPGFGDRRKAMLEDIATLTGGKAITEDLGIKLENIKLEDLGKAKKVVLDKDNTTIVEGAGKTKEIEGRIKQIRAQIEETTSDYDREKLQERLAKLAGGVAVIKVGAATETAMKEKKARVEDALNATRAAVEEGIVPGGGVALLRASKAVDRVKAEGDEKVGAMIVKRALEEPIRQIVENAGLEGSVIVEKVKSETAPNRGYDAEGMEYVDMVQAGIIDPTKVERVALQNAASIASLLLTTEALITDIPQEKSAAAPAMPHGDMY
;
A
#
# COMPACT_ATOMS: atom_id res chain seq x y z
N VAL A 1 -10.35 5.90 5.16
CA VAL A 1 -9.49 5.11 4.22
C VAL A 1 -10.40 4.36 3.26
N ILE A 2 -10.00 4.11 2.01
CA ILE A 2 -10.77 3.27 1.08
C ILE A 2 -10.01 1.96 0.86
N THR A 3 -10.68 0.82 0.96
CA THR A 3 -10.16 -0.52 0.64
C THR A 3 -11.02 -1.18 -0.44
N VAL A 4 -10.43 -2.10 -1.20
CA VAL A 4 -11.12 -2.82 -2.27
C VAL A 4 -11.13 -4.31 -1.92
N GLU A 5 -12.31 -4.91 -1.99
CA GLU A 5 -12.54 -6.31 -1.67
C GLU A 5 -13.30 -7.04 -2.77
N GLU A 6 -13.29 -8.37 -2.72
CA GLU A 6 -14.09 -9.20 -3.61
C GLU A 6 -15.50 -9.36 -3.05
N SER A 7 -16.50 -9.04 -3.88
CA SER A 7 -17.89 -9.30 -3.53
C SER A 7 -18.23 -10.77 -3.72
N LYS A 8 -19.11 -11.30 -2.87
CA LYS A 8 -19.71 -12.62 -3.06
C LYS A 8 -20.89 -12.59 -4.04
N SER A 9 -21.36 -11.40 -4.42
CA SER A 9 -22.39 -11.20 -5.43
C SER A 9 -21.77 -10.67 -6.74
N ALA A 10 -22.56 -10.69 -7.81
CA ALA A 10 -22.17 -10.08 -9.08
C ALA A 10 -22.12 -8.53 -9.00
N ASP A 11 -22.77 -7.95 -7.99
CA ASP A 11 -22.90 -6.52 -7.82
C ASP A 11 -21.69 -5.91 -7.10
N THR A 12 -21.30 -4.72 -7.54
CA THR A 12 -20.32 -3.90 -6.82
C THR A 12 -21.07 -3.04 -5.80
N VAL A 13 -20.71 -3.16 -4.52
CA VAL A 13 -21.31 -2.39 -3.43
C VAL A 13 -20.26 -1.60 -2.64
N LEU A 14 -20.68 -0.49 -2.05
CA LEU A 14 -19.87 0.35 -1.18
C LEU A 14 -20.43 0.25 0.24
N ASP A 15 -19.60 -0.25 1.17
CA ASP A 15 -19.93 -0.32 2.59
C ASP A 15 -19.04 0.65 3.37
N LEU A 16 -19.62 1.36 4.34
CA LEU A 16 -18.86 2.16 5.30
C LEU A 16 -18.79 1.38 6.60
N VAL A 17 -17.58 1.02 7.02
CA VAL A 17 -17.36 0.22 8.22
C VAL A 17 -16.40 0.92 9.18
N GLU A 18 -16.49 0.55 10.46
CA GLU A 18 -15.54 1.01 11.47
C GLU A 18 -14.17 0.36 11.19
N GLY A 19 -13.11 1.15 11.19
CA GLY A 19 -11.75 0.67 10.93
C GLY A 19 -10.74 1.80 10.99
N MET A 20 -9.45 1.46 10.94
CA MET A 20 -8.35 2.42 10.97
C MET A 20 -7.14 1.96 10.17
N GLN A 21 -6.33 2.91 9.72
CA GLN A 21 -5.02 2.64 9.12
C GLN A 21 -3.93 3.44 9.84
N PHE A 22 -2.75 2.85 9.97
CA PHE A 22 -1.56 3.55 10.44
C PHE A 22 -0.30 3.14 9.66
N ASP A 23 0.67 4.04 9.65
CA ASP A 23 1.82 4.05 8.75
C ASP A 23 2.98 3.21 9.32
N ARG A 24 2.69 1.93 9.60
CA ARG A 24 3.65 0.89 9.98
C ARG A 24 3.30 -0.40 9.25
N GLY A 25 4.20 -0.90 8.42
CA GLY A 25 4.02 -2.17 7.72
C GLY A 25 4.62 -3.36 8.46
N TYR A 26 4.64 -4.52 7.79
CA TYR A 26 5.21 -5.74 8.33
C TYR A 26 6.70 -5.61 8.63
N LEU A 27 7.15 -6.20 9.75
CA LEU A 27 8.58 -6.21 10.13
C LEU A 27 9.43 -7.15 9.28
N SER A 28 8.80 -8.12 8.61
CA SER A 28 9.50 -9.09 7.77
C SER A 28 8.65 -9.45 6.55
N PRO A 29 9.22 -9.46 5.33
CA PRO A 29 8.51 -9.88 4.12
C PRO A 29 8.12 -11.37 4.16
N TYR A 30 8.72 -12.16 5.06
CA TYR A 30 8.33 -13.56 5.26
C TYR A 30 6.95 -13.74 5.89
N PHE A 31 6.29 -12.65 6.34
CA PHE A 31 4.90 -12.71 6.79
C PHE A 31 3.87 -12.64 5.64
N VAL A 32 4.29 -12.22 4.44
CA VAL A 32 3.44 -12.05 3.26
C VAL A 32 2.61 -13.31 3.00
N THR A 33 1.31 -13.13 2.81
CA THR A 33 0.36 -14.21 2.48
C THR A 33 -0.04 -14.16 1.01
N ASP A 34 -0.04 -12.97 0.42
CA ASP A 34 -0.30 -12.73 -1.00
C ASP A 34 1.00 -12.25 -1.65
N ALA A 35 1.68 -13.17 -2.35
CA ALA A 35 2.96 -12.89 -2.99
C ALA A 35 2.83 -12.04 -4.27
N GLU A 36 1.65 -11.97 -4.88
CA GLU A 36 1.41 -11.12 -6.05
C GLU A 36 1.32 -9.65 -5.63
N ARG A 37 0.61 -9.40 -4.52
CA ARG A 37 0.42 -8.05 -3.98
C ARG A 37 1.48 -7.61 -2.98
N MET A 38 2.32 -8.55 -2.52
CA MET A 38 3.26 -8.33 -1.41
C MET A 38 2.55 -7.84 -0.13
N GLU A 39 1.39 -8.44 0.16
CA GLU A 39 0.54 -8.08 1.30
C GLU A 39 0.38 -9.26 2.28
N VAL A 40 0.20 -8.93 3.56
CA VAL A 40 -0.34 -9.84 4.56
C VAL A 40 -1.83 -9.58 4.68
N VAL A 41 -2.65 -10.61 4.45
CA VAL A 41 -4.11 -10.54 4.57
C VAL A 41 -4.56 -11.58 5.57
N PHE A 42 -5.12 -11.12 6.68
CA PHE A 42 -5.69 -11.96 7.72
C PHE A 42 -7.19 -11.72 7.84
N GLU A 43 -7.96 -12.80 7.78
CA GLU A 43 -9.39 -12.82 8.05
C GLU A 43 -9.62 -13.35 9.48
N ASP A 44 -10.54 -12.72 10.22
CA ASP A 44 -10.91 -13.04 11.60
C ASP A 44 -9.70 -13.18 12.55
N ALA A 45 -8.92 -12.10 12.66
CA ALA A 45 -7.63 -12.08 13.33
C ALA A 45 -7.73 -11.61 14.80
N PHE A 46 -6.89 -12.19 15.65
CA PHE A 46 -6.55 -11.63 16.95
C PHE A 46 -5.49 -10.55 16.83
N VAL A 47 -5.58 -9.52 17.67
CA VAL A 47 -4.66 -8.38 17.69
C VAL A 47 -4.09 -8.20 19.10
N LEU A 48 -2.79 -8.45 19.26
CA LEU A 48 -2.06 -8.09 20.47
C LEU A 48 -1.61 -6.63 20.38
N ILE A 49 -1.90 -5.87 21.43
CA ILE A 49 -1.61 -4.44 21.54
C ILE A 49 -0.71 -4.26 22.75
N TYR A 50 0.61 -4.24 22.51
CA TYR A 50 1.62 -4.24 23.55
C TYR A 50 2.47 -2.98 23.47
N GLU A 51 2.74 -2.32 24.59
CA GLU A 51 3.49 -1.06 24.58
C GLU A 51 5.00 -1.28 24.41
N LYS A 52 5.56 -2.33 25.03
CA LYS A 52 7.00 -2.53 25.11
C LYS A 52 7.55 -3.32 23.92
N LYS A 53 8.88 -3.41 23.87
CA LYS A 53 9.59 -4.28 22.94
C LYS A 53 9.41 -5.76 23.30
N VAL A 54 9.36 -6.60 22.27
CA VAL A 54 9.40 -8.06 22.39
C VAL A 54 10.71 -8.56 21.81
N SER A 55 11.68 -8.86 22.68
CA SER A 55 12.98 -9.42 22.30
C SER A 55 13.14 -10.90 22.67
N VAL A 56 12.43 -11.35 23.70
CA VAL A 56 12.50 -12.72 24.23
C VAL A 56 11.21 -13.47 23.91
N MET A 57 11.32 -14.60 23.21
CA MET A 57 10.15 -15.40 22.81
C MET A 57 9.48 -16.10 23.99
N LYS A 58 10.25 -16.47 25.02
CA LYS A 58 9.78 -17.20 26.21
C LYS A 58 8.53 -16.56 26.82
N ASP A 59 8.51 -15.24 26.91
CA ASP A 59 7.44 -14.47 27.54
C ASP A 59 6.14 -14.49 26.72
N MET A 60 6.22 -14.77 25.41
CA MET A 60 5.06 -14.90 24.51
C MET A 60 4.57 -16.33 24.33
N LEU A 61 5.36 -17.35 24.66
CA LEU A 61 4.99 -18.75 24.42
C LEU A 61 3.59 -19.10 24.98
N PRO A 62 3.22 -18.70 26.22
CA PRO A 62 1.89 -19.03 26.75
C PRO A 62 0.75 -18.43 25.92
N LEU A 63 0.95 -17.25 25.34
CA LEU A 63 -0.04 -16.59 24.49
C LEU A 63 -0.08 -17.23 23.10
N LEU A 64 1.07 -17.52 22.52
CA LEU A 64 1.16 -18.18 21.21
C LEU A 64 0.51 -19.56 21.20
N GLU A 65 0.66 -20.33 22.27
CA GLU A 65 -0.03 -21.62 22.41
C GLU A 65 -1.55 -21.46 22.45
N GLN A 66 -2.06 -20.46 23.16
CA GLN A 66 -3.50 -20.17 23.20
C GLN A 66 -4.03 -19.79 21.81
N VAL A 67 -3.30 -18.93 21.08
CA VAL A 67 -3.69 -18.48 19.74
C VAL A 67 -3.59 -19.60 18.71
N ALA A 68 -2.52 -20.41 18.77
CA ALA A 68 -2.36 -21.58 17.89
C ALA A 68 -3.50 -22.60 18.09
N ARG A 69 -3.94 -22.84 19.33
CA ARG A 69 -5.10 -23.69 19.62
C ARG A 69 -6.41 -23.13 19.07
N ALA A 70 -6.55 -21.80 19.06
CA ALA A 70 -7.72 -21.14 18.47
C ALA A 70 -7.72 -21.20 16.94
N GLY A 71 -6.58 -21.49 16.30
CA GLY A 71 -6.46 -21.65 14.85
C GLY A 71 -6.69 -20.35 14.06
N LYS A 72 -6.64 -19.19 14.72
CA LYS A 72 -6.90 -17.88 14.12
C LYS A 72 -5.60 -17.14 13.78
N PRO A 73 -5.59 -16.30 12.72
CA PRO A 73 -4.46 -15.43 12.46
C PRO A 73 -4.19 -14.44 13.61
N PHE A 74 -2.93 -14.01 13.74
CA PHE A 74 -2.46 -13.23 14.87
C PHE A 74 -1.60 -12.05 14.44
N LEU A 75 -2.09 -10.83 14.70
CA LEU A 75 -1.32 -9.60 14.54
C LEU A 75 -0.69 -9.20 15.87
N ILE A 76 0.62 -8.94 15.86
CA ILE A 76 1.36 -8.40 17.01
C ILE A 76 1.73 -6.95 16.73
N ILE A 77 1.21 -6.03 17.55
CA ILE A 77 1.58 -4.60 17.56
C ILE A 77 2.39 -4.34 18.83
N ALA A 78 3.67 -4.02 18.69
CA ALA A 78 4.57 -3.74 19.81
C ALA A 78 5.49 -2.53 19.53
N GLU A 79 6.17 -1.94 20.52
CA GLU A 79 7.17 -0.89 20.24
C GLU A 79 8.18 -1.36 19.18
N ASP A 80 8.69 -2.57 19.36
CA ASP A 80 9.52 -3.27 18.39
C ASP A 80 9.44 -4.78 18.64
N ILE A 81 9.69 -5.57 17.59
CA ILE A 81 9.86 -7.02 17.71
C ILE A 81 11.18 -7.36 17.03
N GLU A 82 12.18 -7.76 17.82
CA GLU A 82 13.57 -7.88 17.36
C GLU A 82 14.24 -9.17 17.82
N GLY A 83 15.40 -9.47 17.21
CA GLY A 83 16.25 -10.58 17.58
C GLY A 83 15.58 -11.96 17.46
N GLU A 84 15.74 -12.76 18.53
CA GLU A 84 15.24 -14.14 18.59
C GLU A 84 13.71 -14.22 18.45
N ALA A 85 12.99 -13.25 19.00
CA ALA A 85 11.53 -13.23 18.93
C ALA A 85 11.03 -13.14 17.47
N LEU A 86 11.57 -12.21 16.69
CA LEU A 86 11.19 -12.05 15.28
C LEU A 86 11.55 -13.29 14.45
N ALA A 87 12.77 -13.81 14.63
CA ALA A 87 13.21 -15.01 13.92
C ALA A 87 12.29 -16.21 14.20
N THR A 88 11.86 -16.39 15.45
CA THR A 88 10.99 -17.48 15.84
C THR A 88 9.57 -17.33 15.25
N LEU A 89 9.02 -16.12 15.20
CA LEU A 89 7.74 -15.86 14.52
C LEU A 89 7.81 -16.20 13.04
N VAL A 90 8.88 -15.75 12.36
CA VAL A 90 9.11 -16.01 10.94
C VAL A 90 9.21 -17.52 10.66
N VAL A 91 10.00 -18.25 11.45
CA VAL A 91 10.15 -19.71 11.28
C VAL A 91 8.83 -20.44 11.50
N ASN A 92 8.04 -20.07 12.51
CA ASN A 92 6.74 -20.70 12.76
C ASN A 92 5.72 -20.37 11.68
N LYS A 93 5.76 -19.16 11.13
CA LYS A 93 4.94 -18.77 9.98
C LYS A 93 5.28 -19.58 8.74
N LEU A 94 6.56 -19.69 8.40
CA LEU A 94 7.02 -20.47 7.23
C LEU A 94 6.71 -21.97 7.37
N ARG A 95 6.68 -22.50 8.59
CA ARG A 95 6.29 -23.89 8.87
C ARG A 95 4.77 -24.11 8.87
N GLY A 96 3.97 -23.05 8.79
CA GLY A 96 2.50 -23.13 8.86
C GLY A 96 1.95 -23.40 10.26
N THR A 97 2.80 -23.43 11.30
CA THR A 97 2.37 -23.66 12.69
C THR A 97 1.58 -22.48 13.24
N LEU A 98 1.93 -21.26 12.82
CA LEU A 98 1.30 -20.03 13.30
C LEU A 98 1.08 -19.06 12.14
N HIS A 99 -0.16 -18.64 11.94
CA HIS A 99 -0.48 -17.59 10.97
C HIS A 99 -0.34 -16.21 11.63
N CYS A 100 0.90 -15.72 11.77
CA CYS A 100 1.15 -14.43 12.42
C CYS A 100 1.87 -13.40 11.55
N ALA A 101 1.72 -12.13 11.92
CA ALA A 101 2.53 -11.02 11.45
C ALA A 101 2.82 -10.05 12.60
N ALA A 102 3.92 -9.32 12.49
CA ALA A 102 4.37 -8.37 13.50
C ALA A 102 4.62 -7.00 12.89
N VAL A 103 4.19 -5.95 13.59
CA VAL A 103 4.31 -4.55 13.20
C VAL A 103 4.76 -3.70 14.37
N LYS A 104 5.45 -2.59 14.08
CA LYS A 104 5.74 -1.59 15.12
C LYS A 104 4.49 -0.81 15.47
N ALA A 105 4.41 -0.39 16.73
CA ALA A 105 3.37 0.51 17.20
C ALA A 105 3.49 1.88 16.49
N PRO A 106 2.34 2.52 16.18
CA PRO A 106 2.36 3.86 15.62
C PRO A 106 2.68 4.91 16.70
N GLY A 107 3.31 6.01 16.28
CA GLY A 107 3.70 7.10 17.18
C GLY A 107 4.93 6.77 18.05
N PHE A 108 5.22 7.68 18.98
CA PHE A 108 6.33 7.59 19.94
C PHE A 108 5.90 8.15 21.30
N GLY A 109 6.54 7.71 22.39
CA GLY A 109 6.26 8.20 23.75
C GLY A 109 4.79 8.10 24.14
N ASP A 110 4.25 9.15 24.77
CA ASP A 110 2.84 9.20 25.19
C ASP A 110 1.85 9.14 24.02
N ARG A 111 2.24 9.62 22.84
CA ARG A 111 1.41 9.50 21.64
C ARG A 111 1.22 8.04 21.26
N ARG A 112 2.26 7.21 21.37
CA ARG A 112 2.14 5.77 21.11
C ARG A 112 1.19 5.11 22.10
N LYS A 113 1.30 5.40 23.40
CA LYS A 113 0.34 4.91 24.41
C LYS A 113 -1.10 5.29 24.02
N ALA A 114 -1.32 6.55 23.67
CA ALA A 114 -2.63 7.04 23.30
C ALA A 114 -3.17 6.39 22.01
N MET A 115 -2.32 6.13 21.02
CA MET A 115 -2.71 5.45 19.77
C MET A 115 -2.94 3.95 19.96
N LEU A 116 -2.18 3.29 20.84
CA LEU A 116 -2.43 1.89 21.21
C LEU A 116 -3.79 1.75 21.90
N GLU A 117 -4.17 2.71 22.74
CA GLU A 117 -5.51 2.78 23.34
C GLU A 117 -6.60 2.99 22.28
N ASP A 118 -6.33 3.80 21.24
CA ASP A 118 -7.27 3.98 20.13
C ASP A 118 -7.49 2.65 19.37
N ILE A 119 -6.41 1.90 19.10
CA ILE A 119 -6.47 0.57 18.47
C ILE A 119 -7.21 -0.43 19.37
N ALA A 120 -6.96 -0.38 20.68
CA ALA A 120 -7.62 -1.26 21.66
C ALA A 120 -9.13 -1.01 21.70
N THR A 121 -9.52 0.27 21.75
CA THR A 121 -10.93 0.68 21.70
C THR A 121 -11.60 0.21 20.41
N LEU A 122 -10.95 0.37 19.26
CA LEU A 122 -11.49 -0.05 17.96
C LEU A 122 -11.64 -1.58 17.86
N THR A 123 -10.66 -2.34 18.35
CA THR A 123 -10.64 -3.80 18.22
C THR A 123 -11.34 -4.53 19.37
N GLY A 124 -11.74 -3.81 20.42
CA GLY A 124 -12.31 -4.38 21.63
C GLY A 124 -11.29 -5.13 22.51
N GLY A 125 -10.00 -4.90 22.26
CA GLY A 125 -8.89 -5.47 23.03
C GLY A 125 -8.45 -4.56 24.16
N LYS A 126 -7.37 -4.95 24.85
CA LYS A 126 -6.76 -4.17 25.92
C LYS A 126 -5.38 -3.67 25.50
N ALA A 127 -5.12 -2.37 25.64
CA ALA A 127 -3.77 -1.84 25.45
C ALA A 127 -2.90 -2.24 26.66
N ILE A 128 -1.96 -3.15 26.45
CA ILE A 128 -1.09 -3.66 27.52
C ILE A 128 0.08 -2.68 27.70
N THR A 129 -0.15 -1.68 28.53
CA THR A 129 0.84 -0.65 28.92
C THR A 129 1.59 -1.03 30.19
N GLU A 130 2.78 -0.44 30.37
CA GLU A 130 3.61 -0.68 31.55
C GLU A 130 2.89 -0.32 32.86
N ASP A 131 2.11 0.76 32.82
CA ASP A 131 1.42 1.34 33.97
C ASP A 131 0.35 0.40 34.55
N LEU A 132 -0.13 -0.58 33.76
CA LEU A 132 -1.09 -1.59 34.21
C LEU A 132 -0.44 -2.74 35.00
N GLY A 133 0.89 -2.88 34.96
CA GLY A 133 1.62 -3.94 35.65
C GLY A 133 1.35 -5.36 35.13
N ILE A 134 0.71 -5.49 33.95
CA ILE A 134 0.41 -6.78 33.32
C ILE A 134 1.66 -7.29 32.57
N LYS A 135 2.10 -8.50 32.91
CA LYS A 135 3.20 -9.17 32.21
C LYS A 135 2.69 -9.90 30.96
N LEU A 136 3.53 -9.97 29.93
CA LEU A 136 3.23 -10.62 28.65
C LEU A 136 2.85 -12.11 28.84
N GLU A 137 3.49 -12.79 29.78
CA GLU A 137 3.22 -14.20 30.16
C GLU A 137 1.80 -14.43 30.69
N ASN A 138 1.15 -13.39 31.23
CA ASN A 138 -0.16 -13.48 31.89
C ASN A 138 -1.32 -13.06 30.98
N ILE A 139 -1.05 -12.66 29.74
CA ILE A 139 -2.06 -12.23 28.78
C ILE A 139 -2.94 -13.42 28.38
N LYS A 140 -4.24 -13.19 28.31
CA LYS A 140 -5.23 -14.17 27.86
C LYS A 140 -5.82 -13.77 26.52
N LEU A 141 -6.47 -14.72 25.83
CA LEU A 141 -7.21 -14.43 24.60
C LEU A 141 -8.30 -13.35 24.75
N GLU A 142 -8.81 -13.15 25.97
CA GLU A 142 -9.80 -12.12 26.29
C GLU A 142 -9.22 -10.70 26.28
N ASP A 143 -7.92 -10.56 26.50
CA ASP A 143 -7.23 -9.26 26.44
C ASP A 143 -6.87 -8.85 25.00
N LEU A 144 -6.96 -9.78 24.04
CA LEU A 144 -6.65 -9.53 22.64
C LEU A 144 -7.81 -8.81 21.95
N GLY A 145 -7.45 -7.86 21.08
CA GLY A 145 -8.38 -7.28 20.14
C GLY A 145 -8.80 -8.29 19.08
N LYS A 146 -9.94 -8.03 18.43
CA LYS A 146 -10.41 -8.80 17.28
C LYS A 146 -10.72 -7.86 16.13
N ALA A 147 -10.43 -8.33 14.92
CA ALA A 147 -10.77 -7.63 13.69
C ALA A 147 -11.23 -8.65 12.65
N LYS A 148 -12.28 -8.31 11.90
CA LYS A 148 -12.76 -9.16 10.81
C LYS A 148 -11.70 -9.29 9.73
N LYS A 149 -10.96 -8.22 9.44
CA LYS A 149 -9.85 -8.27 8.50
C LYS A 149 -8.72 -7.33 8.87
N VAL A 150 -7.50 -7.79 8.62
CA VAL A 150 -6.28 -7.01 8.76
C VAL A 150 -5.47 -7.14 7.48
N VAL A 151 -5.05 -6.01 6.92
CA VAL A 151 -4.19 -5.95 5.73
C VAL A 151 -2.92 -5.19 6.08
N LEU A 152 -1.76 -5.77 5.79
CA LEU A 152 -0.46 -5.14 5.97
C LEU A 152 0.28 -5.11 4.64
N ASP A 153 0.81 -3.95 4.28
CA ASP A 153 1.82 -3.81 3.24
C ASP A 153 3.19 -3.49 3.89
N LYS A 154 4.17 -3.10 3.06
CA LYS A 154 5.51 -2.77 3.52
C LYS A 154 5.54 -1.57 4.48
N ASP A 155 4.63 -0.62 4.30
CA ASP A 155 4.64 0.69 4.93
C ASP A 155 3.41 0.95 5.82
N ASN A 156 2.30 0.23 5.64
CA ASN A 156 1.02 0.46 6.30
C ASN A 156 0.38 -0.80 6.89
N THR A 157 -0.46 -0.60 7.90
CA THR A 157 -1.37 -1.60 8.45
C THR A 157 -2.77 -1.02 8.50
N THR A 158 -3.74 -1.77 7.97
CA THR A 158 -5.17 -1.43 7.95
C THR A 158 -5.95 -2.48 8.73
N ILE A 159 -6.77 -2.04 9.68
CA ILE A 159 -7.69 -2.86 10.46
C ILE A 159 -9.12 -2.52 10.03
N VAL A 160 -9.86 -3.52 9.56
CA VAL A 160 -11.21 -3.37 9.02
C VAL A 160 -12.20 -4.15 9.88
N GLU A 161 -13.31 -3.50 10.27
CA GLU A 161 -14.35 -4.05 11.15
C GLU A 161 -13.76 -4.62 12.45
N GLY A 162 -13.22 -3.73 13.29
CA GLY A 162 -12.80 -4.08 14.66
C GLY A 162 -14.00 -4.46 15.54
N ALA A 163 -13.79 -5.36 16.51
CA ALA A 163 -14.85 -5.83 17.40
C ALA A 163 -15.12 -4.90 18.62
N GLY A 164 -14.67 -3.65 18.55
CA GLY A 164 -14.92 -2.63 19.56
C GLY A 164 -16.40 -2.26 19.65
N LYS A 165 -16.85 -1.81 20.82
CA LYS A 165 -18.23 -1.33 20.96
C LYS A 165 -18.33 0.08 20.39
N THR A 166 -19.27 0.33 19.48
CA THR A 166 -19.53 1.65 18.89
C THR A 166 -19.64 2.77 19.95
N LYS A 167 -20.26 2.50 21.11
CA LYS A 167 -20.33 3.47 22.22
C LYS A 167 -18.97 3.86 22.80
N GLU A 168 -18.05 2.91 22.91
CA GLU A 168 -16.69 3.13 23.44
C GLU A 168 -15.87 3.90 22.40
N ILE A 169 -16.00 3.56 21.12
CA ILE A 169 -15.37 4.28 20.00
C ILE A 169 -15.87 5.73 19.93
N GLU A 170 -17.18 5.96 19.99
CA GLU A 170 -17.77 7.30 20.04
C GLU A 170 -17.31 8.10 21.28
N GLY A 171 -17.22 7.42 22.43
CA GLY A 171 -16.67 8.01 23.66
C GLY A 171 -15.22 8.47 23.46
N ARG A 172 -14.41 7.63 22.82
CA ARG A 172 -13.01 7.95 22.51
C ARG A 172 -12.88 9.10 21.51
N ILE A 173 -13.71 9.11 20.47
CA ILE A 173 -13.80 10.21 19.50
C ILE A 173 -14.15 11.54 20.21
N LYS A 174 -15.12 11.53 21.13
CA LYS A 174 -15.51 12.71 21.90
C LYS A 174 -14.37 13.21 22.80
N GLN A 175 -13.64 12.31 23.45
CA GLN A 175 -12.47 12.67 24.25
C GLN A 175 -11.41 13.39 23.41
N ILE A 176 -11.07 12.85 22.23
CA ILE A 176 -10.08 13.47 21.34
C ILE A 176 -10.56 14.83 20.84
N ARG A 177 -11.85 14.99 20.52
CA ARG A 177 -12.43 16.30 20.12
C ARG A 177 -12.31 17.34 21.23
N ALA A 178 -12.62 16.98 22.48
CA ALA A 178 -12.44 17.90 23.61
C ALA A 178 -10.97 18.32 23.78
N GLN A 179 -10.04 17.37 23.65
CA GLN A 179 -8.59 17.67 23.71
C GLN A 179 -8.12 18.62 22.60
N ILE A 180 -8.72 18.54 21.40
CA ILE A 180 -8.45 19.44 20.27
C ILE A 180 -8.90 20.87 20.57
N GLU A 181 -10.04 21.04 21.24
CA GLU A 181 -10.58 22.35 21.62
C GLU A 181 -9.79 23.00 22.77
N GLU A 182 -9.31 22.19 23.71
CA GLU A 182 -8.54 22.66 24.87
C GLU A 182 -7.08 22.97 24.55
N THR A 183 -6.50 22.35 23.51
CA THR A 183 -5.08 22.54 23.21
C THR A 183 -4.78 23.89 22.55
N THR A 184 -3.77 24.57 23.08
CA THR A 184 -3.23 25.83 22.55
C THR A 184 -2.06 25.63 21.60
N SER A 185 -1.55 24.40 21.48
CA SER A 185 -0.44 24.02 20.62
C SER A 185 -0.95 23.57 19.26
N ASP A 186 -0.56 24.28 18.19
CA ASP A 186 -0.96 23.91 16.83
C ASP A 186 -0.41 22.54 16.42
N TYR A 187 0.80 22.20 16.88
CA TYR A 187 1.38 20.87 16.68
C TYR A 187 0.51 19.78 17.32
N ASP A 188 0.12 19.93 18.59
CA ASP A 188 -0.71 18.92 19.26
C ASP A 188 -2.10 18.85 18.64
N ARG A 189 -2.65 19.98 18.20
CA ARG A 189 -3.92 20.05 17.48
C ARG A 189 -3.87 19.22 16.20
N GLU A 190 -2.85 19.41 15.37
CA GLU A 190 -2.63 18.63 14.14
C GLU A 190 -2.54 17.13 14.45
N LYS A 191 -1.78 16.75 15.49
CA LYS A 191 -1.57 15.35 15.85
C LYS A 191 -2.81 14.69 16.47
N LEU A 192 -3.64 15.44 17.18
CA LEU A 192 -4.94 14.97 17.66
C LEU A 192 -5.94 14.86 16.51
N GLN A 193 -5.92 15.77 15.53
CA GLN A 193 -6.73 15.69 14.31
C GLN A 193 -6.38 14.47 13.47
N GLU A 194 -5.09 14.13 13.32
CA GLU A 194 -4.65 12.88 12.66
C GLU A 194 -5.25 11.65 13.34
N ARG A 195 -5.19 11.58 14.68
CA ARG A 195 -5.76 10.47 15.46
C ARG A 195 -7.28 10.40 15.32
N LEU A 196 -7.95 11.56 15.45
CA LEU A 196 -9.38 11.67 15.27
C LEU A 196 -9.80 11.21 13.88
N ALA A 197 -9.08 11.60 12.83
CA ALA A 197 -9.37 11.20 11.46
C ALA A 197 -9.21 9.68 11.27
N LYS A 198 -8.19 9.07 11.89
CA LYS A 198 -7.97 7.62 11.84
C LYS A 198 -9.08 6.84 12.57
N LEU A 199 -9.66 7.38 13.64
CA LEU A 199 -10.69 6.72 14.43
C LEU A 199 -12.13 7.00 13.94
N ALA A 200 -12.40 8.24 13.49
CA ALA A 200 -13.73 8.68 13.05
C ALA A 200 -13.96 8.52 11.54
N GLY A 201 -12.89 8.51 10.74
CA GLY A 201 -12.98 8.47 9.28
C GLY A 201 -13.44 7.13 8.71
N GLY A 202 -13.45 6.07 9.53
CA GLY A 202 -13.83 4.73 9.13
C GLY A 202 -13.03 4.20 7.93
N VAL A 203 -13.45 3.02 7.47
CA VAL A 203 -12.95 2.41 6.24
C VAL A 203 -14.13 2.26 5.29
N ALA A 204 -14.02 2.87 4.12
CA ALA A 204 -14.92 2.64 3.02
C ALA A 204 -14.44 1.40 2.26
N VAL A 205 -15.26 0.36 2.19
CA VAL A 205 -14.94 -0.90 1.53
C VAL A 205 -15.73 -0.98 0.23
N ILE A 206 -15.04 -0.97 -0.90
CA ILE A 206 -15.64 -1.22 -2.20
C ILE A 206 -15.55 -2.72 -2.46
N LYS A 207 -16.68 -3.43 -2.39
CA LYS A 207 -16.77 -4.85 -2.70
C LYS A 207 -17.08 -5.00 -4.18
N VAL A 208 -16.09 -5.41 -4.96
CA VAL A 208 -16.18 -5.54 -6.42
C VAL A 208 -16.78 -6.89 -6.79
N GLY A 209 -17.95 -6.86 -7.42
CA GLY A 209 -18.61 -8.05 -7.95
C GLY A 209 -18.42 -8.20 -9.46
N ALA A 210 -18.40 -9.46 -9.91
CA ALA A 210 -18.45 -9.85 -11.32
C ALA A 210 -19.04 -11.25 -11.49
N ALA A 211 -19.42 -11.61 -12.72
CA ALA A 211 -20.03 -12.90 -13.05
C ALA A 211 -19.04 -14.10 -13.05
N THR A 212 -17.75 -13.84 -13.21
CA THR A 212 -16.68 -14.86 -13.20
C THR A 212 -15.50 -14.38 -12.36
N GLU A 213 -14.73 -15.31 -11.80
CA GLU A 213 -13.57 -14.99 -10.95
C GLU A 213 -12.51 -14.18 -11.69
N THR A 214 -12.20 -14.55 -12.95
CA THR A 214 -11.22 -13.82 -13.77
C THR A 214 -11.66 -12.38 -14.01
N ALA A 215 -12.94 -12.15 -14.32
CA ALA A 215 -13.47 -10.79 -14.49
C ALA A 215 -13.50 -10.01 -13.17
N MET A 216 -13.74 -10.69 -12.05
CA MET A 216 -13.70 -10.06 -10.72
C MET A 216 -12.30 -9.56 -10.39
N LYS A 217 -11.27 -10.40 -10.62
CA LYS A 217 -9.86 -10.05 -10.40
C LYS A 217 -9.43 -8.85 -11.24
N GLU A 218 -9.75 -8.86 -12.54
CA GLU A 218 -9.44 -7.74 -13.44
C GLU A 218 -10.17 -6.45 -13.02
N LYS A 219 -11.48 -6.54 -12.73
CA LYS A 219 -12.28 -5.39 -12.31
C LYS A 219 -11.82 -4.82 -10.99
N LYS A 220 -11.43 -5.68 -10.04
CA LYS A 220 -10.84 -5.29 -8.75
C LYS A 220 -9.53 -4.54 -8.95
N ALA A 221 -8.61 -5.07 -9.76
CA ALA A 221 -7.35 -4.41 -10.08
C ALA A 221 -7.58 -3.02 -10.68
N ARG A 222 -8.52 -2.87 -11.62
CA ARG A 222 -8.89 -1.55 -12.17
C ARG A 222 -9.42 -0.57 -11.12
N VAL A 223 -10.21 -1.04 -10.16
CA VAL A 223 -10.72 -0.19 -9.07
C VAL A 223 -9.60 0.20 -8.10
N GLU A 224 -8.65 -0.69 -7.83
CA GLU A 224 -7.46 -0.41 -7.03
C GLU A 224 -6.56 0.63 -7.72
N ASP A 225 -6.33 0.50 -9.03
CA ASP A 225 -5.58 1.48 -9.82
C ASP A 225 -6.28 2.84 -9.82
N ALA A 226 -7.60 2.88 -10.02
CA ALA A 226 -8.37 4.12 -9.96
C ALA A 226 -8.30 4.80 -8.58
N LEU A 227 -8.32 4.00 -7.51
CA LEU A 227 -8.14 4.50 -6.15
C LEU A 227 -6.76 5.11 -5.94
N ASN A 228 -5.71 4.43 -6.40
CA ASN A 228 -4.33 4.92 -6.31
C ASN A 228 -4.12 6.21 -7.12
N ALA A 229 -4.67 6.26 -8.34
CA ALA A 229 -4.64 7.45 -9.18
C ALA A 229 -5.37 8.63 -8.53
N THR A 230 -6.55 8.39 -7.95
CA THR A 230 -7.33 9.44 -7.26
C THR A 230 -6.57 9.98 -6.04
N ARG A 231 -5.94 9.12 -5.25
CA ARG A 231 -5.10 9.54 -4.10
C ARG A 231 -3.92 10.40 -4.57
N ALA A 232 -3.20 9.94 -5.58
CA ALA A 232 -2.08 10.67 -6.16
C ALA A 232 -2.50 12.05 -6.72
N ALA A 233 -3.71 12.13 -7.30
CA ALA A 233 -4.26 13.37 -7.84
C ALA A 233 -4.64 14.37 -6.74
N VAL A 234 -5.16 13.89 -5.60
CA VAL A 234 -5.45 14.74 -4.44
C VAL A 234 -4.17 15.30 -3.82
N GLU A 235 -3.08 14.53 -3.83
CA GLU A 235 -1.80 14.93 -3.21
C GLU A 235 -1.03 15.99 -4.01
N GLU A 236 -0.85 15.80 -5.32
CA GLU A 236 -0.01 16.68 -6.17
C GLU A 236 -0.77 17.35 -7.32
N GLY A 237 -2.09 17.19 -7.36
CA GLY A 237 -2.94 17.73 -8.43
C GLY A 237 -2.95 16.87 -9.69
N ILE A 238 -3.46 17.46 -10.77
CA ILE A 238 -3.66 16.81 -12.07
C ILE A 238 -3.00 17.60 -13.19
N VAL A 239 -2.67 16.90 -14.27
CA VAL A 239 -2.10 17.43 -15.51
C VAL A 239 -2.85 16.88 -16.73
N PRO A 240 -2.77 17.52 -17.92
CA PRO A 240 -3.33 16.95 -19.15
C PRO A 240 -2.67 15.60 -19.44
N GLY A 241 -3.50 14.55 -19.56
CA GLY A 241 -3.03 13.19 -19.70
C GLY A 241 -2.60 12.81 -21.11
N GLY A 242 -2.51 11.51 -21.36
CA GLY A 242 -2.17 10.99 -22.70
C GLY A 242 -0.74 11.31 -23.14
N GLY A 243 0.18 11.45 -22.17
CA GLY A 243 1.57 11.85 -22.39
C GLY A 243 1.77 13.33 -22.80
N VAL A 244 0.70 14.13 -22.83
CA VAL A 244 0.78 15.55 -23.19
C VAL A 244 1.60 16.33 -22.16
N ALA A 245 1.41 16.08 -20.86
CA ALA A 245 2.19 16.73 -19.81
C ALA A 245 3.71 16.57 -19.99
N LEU A 246 4.17 15.34 -20.24
CA LEU A 246 5.58 15.03 -20.51
C LEU A 246 6.08 15.70 -21.79
N LEU A 247 5.28 15.67 -22.85
CA LEU A 247 5.60 16.34 -24.10
C LEU A 247 5.76 17.85 -23.91
N ARG A 248 4.94 18.50 -23.06
CA ARG A 248 5.09 19.92 -22.72
C ARG A 248 6.33 20.17 -21.88
N ALA A 249 6.64 19.28 -20.94
CA ALA A 249 7.84 19.34 -20.12
C ALA A 249 9.13 19.28 -20.96
N SER A 250 9.11 18.65 -22.14
CA SER A 250 10.27 18.59 -23.06
C SER A 250 10.82 19.98 -23.44
N LYS A 251 9.97 21.02 -23.49
CA LYS A 251 10.38 22.41 -23.77
C LYS A 251 11.22 23.02 -22.63
N ALA A 252 11.07 22.53 -21.40
CA ALA A 252 11.88 23.00 -20.27
C ALA A 252 13.33 22.51 -20.38
N VAL A 253 13.57 21.37 -21.04
CA VAL A 253 14.91 20.81 -21.26
C VAL A 253 15.77 21.74 -22.11
N ASP A 254 15.17 22.50 -23.04
CA ASP A 254 15.88 23.49 -23.86
C ASP A 254 16.50 24.64 -23.06
N ARG A 255 16.09 24.81 -21.80
CA ARG A 255 16.63 25.84 -20.89
C ARG A 255 17.82 25.33 -20.07
N VAL A 256 18.13 24.03 -20.14
CA VAL A 256 19.26 23.44 -19.42
C VAL A 256 20.55 23.87 -20.13
N LYS A 257 21.39 24.60 -19.39
CA LYS A 257 22.72 24.99 -19.87
C LYS A 257 23.67 23.81 -19.67
N ALA A 258 23.99 23.12 -20.76
CA ALA A 258 24.86 21.96 -20.78
C ALA A 258 25.75 22.00 -22.01
N GLU A 259 26.96 21.46 -21.89
CA GLU A 259 27.96 21.40 -22.96
C GLU A 259 28.46 19.96 -23.14
N GLY A 260 29.09 19.66 -24.29
CA GLY A 260 29.61 18.32 -24.57
C GLY A 260 28.59 17.20 -24.34
N ASP A 261 28.99 16.18 -23.58
CA ASP A 261 28.18 14.99 -23.29
C ASP A 261 26.95 15.29 -22.42
N GLU A 262 27.00 16.32 -21.56
CA GLU A 262 25.85 16.72 -20.76
C GLU A 262 24.70 17.21 -21.66
N LYS A 263 25.04 17.88 -22.77
CA LYS A 263 24.05 18.30 -23.78
C LYS A 263 23.43 17.09 -24.47
N VAL A 264 24.21 16.05 -24.73
CA VAL A 264 23.70 14.78 -25.27
C VAL A 264 22.72 14.14 -24.28
N GLY A 265 23.06 14.10 -23.00
CA GLY A 265 22.16 13.64 -21.94
C GLY A 265 20.83 14.40 -21.90
N ALA A 266 20.87 15.73 -21.99
CA ALA A 266 19.66 16.55 -22.07
C ALA A 266 18.82 16.21 -23.32
N MET A 267 19.44 16.01 -24.49
CA MET A 267 18.74 15.60 -25.71
C MET A 267 18.10 14.22 -25.60
N ILE A 268 18.73 13.27 -24.90
CA ILE A 268 18.15 11.94 -24.63
C ILE A 268 16.86 12.09 -23.84
N VAL A 269 16.86 12.86 -22.74
CA VAL A 269 15.66 13.11 -21.94
C VAL A 269 14.58 13.80 -22.78
N LYS A 270 14.94 14.83 -23.54
CA LYS A 270 13.98 15.55 -24.40
C LYS A 270 13.27 14.62 -25.37
N ARG A 271 14.02 13.72 -26.00
CA ARG A 271 13.49 12.73 -26.95
C ARG A 271 12.64 11.67 -26.27
N ALA A 272 13.03 11.20 -25.09
CA ALA A 272 12.32 10.18 -24.32
C ALA A 272 10.95 10.66 -23.82
N LEU A 273 10.80 11.95 -23.50
CA LEU A 273 9.53 12.55 -23.08
C LEU A 273 8.42 12.50 -24.15
N GLU A 274 8.77 12.19 -25.39
CA GLU A 274 7.82 12.03 -26.49
C GLU A 274 7.29 10.60 -26.64
N GLU A 275 7.98 9.62 -26.04
CA GLU A 275 7.62 8.21 -26.18
C GLU A 275 6.24 7.87 -25.61
N PRO A 276 5.80 8.38 -24.44
CA PRO A 276 4.52 7.99 -23.88
C PRO A 276 3.33 8.30 -24.79
N ILE A 277 3.26 9.53 -25.31
CA ILE A 277 2.22 9.91 -26.28
C ILE A 277 2.38 9.13 -27.59
N ARG A 278 3.61 8.87 -28.05
CA ARG A 278 3.83 8.08 -29.28
C ARG A 278 3.28 6.66 -29.12
N GLN A 279 3.62 5.99 -28.02
CA GLN A 279 3.21 4.62 -27.76
C GLN A 279 1.68 4.50 -27.64
N ILE A 280 1.02 5.46 -26.99
CA ILE A 280 -0.44 5.50 -26.89
C ILE A 280 -1.07 5.57 -28.28
N VAL A 281 -0.56 6.45 -29.14
CA VAL A 281 -1.06 6.65 -30.50
C VAL A 281 -0.78 5.45 -31.40
N GLU A 282 0.41 4.84 -31.31
CA GLU A 282 0.76 3.64 -32.07
C GLU A 282 -0.10 2.44 -31.65
N ASN A 283 -0.39 2.29 -30.35
CA ASN A 283 -1.32 1.28 -29.86
C ASN A 283 -2.76 1.49 -30.37
N ALA A 284 -3.13 2.73 -30.70
CA ALA A 284 -4.39 3.06 -31.37
C ALA A 284 -4.35 2.84 -32.89
N GLY A 285 -3.24 2.34 -33.45
CA GLY A 285 -3.07 2.03 -34.88
C GLY A 285 -2.77 3.24 -35.76
N LEU A 286 -2.26 4.33 -35.17
CA LEU A 286 -2.01 5.60 -35.85
C LEU A 286 -0.51 5.93 -35.90
N GLU A 287 -0.14 6.87 -36.78
CA GLU A 287 1.26 7.29 -36.96
C GLU A 287 1.70 8.25 -35.85
N GLY A 288 2.36 7.72 -34.83
CA GLY A 288 2.76 8.47 -33.63
C GLY A 288 3.60 9.71 -33.92
N SER A 289 4.53 9.65 -34.88
CA SER A 289 5.39 10.80 -35.25
C SER A 289 4.58 12.01 -35.73
N VAL A 290 3.54 11.79 -36.54
CA VAL A 290 2.70 12.87 -37.09
C VAL A 290 1.88 13.54 -35.99
N ILE A 291 1.28 12.73 -35.12
CA ILE A 291 0.44 13.24 -34.04
C ILE A 291 1.29 13.97 -33.00
N VAL A 292 2.45 13.43 -32.62
CA VAL A 292 3.37 14.07 -31.69
C VAL A 292 3.82 15.44 -32.20
N GLU A 293 4.27 15.54 -33.46
CA GLU A 293 4.66 16.82 -34.05
C GLU A 293 3.50 17.83 -34.09
N LYS A 294 2.29 17.36 -34.45
CA LYS A 294 1.11 18.21 -34.42
C LYS A 294 0.82 18.72 -33.02
N VAL A 295 0.80 17.86 -32.00
CA VAL A 295 0.56 18.26 -30.60
C VAL A 295 1.67 19.17 -30.09
N LYS A 296 2.94 18.99 -30.47
CA LYS A 296 4.04 19.91 -30.11
C LYS A 296 3.83 21.32 -30.65
N SER A 297 3.28 21.42 -31.85
CA SER A 297 3.04 22.70 -32.55
C SER A 297 1.88 23.51 -31.94
N GLU A 298 1.02 22.88 -31.14
CA GLU A 298 -0.09 23.57 -30.46
C GLU A 298 0.40 24.54 -29.39
N THR A 299 -0.27 25.70 -29.31
CA THR A 299 0.06 26.78 -28.35
C THR A 299 -0.67 26.62 -27.02
N ALA A 300 -1.86 26.03 -27.04
CA ALA A 300 -2.64 25.76 -25.84
C ALA A 300 -2.00 24.61 -25.04
N PRO A 301 -1.72 24.80 -23.73
CA PRO A 301 -0.98 23.81 -22.94
C PRO A 301 -1.72 22.47 -22.85
N ASN A 302 -3.04 22.51 -22.76
CA ASN A 302 -3.91 21.33 -22.59
C ASN A 302 -4.33 20.70 -23.92
N ARG A 303 -3.98 21.28 -25.06
CA ARG A 303 -4.36 20.72 -26.37
C ARG A 303 -3.55 19.45 -26.62
N GLY A 304 -4.25 18.34 -26.81
CA GLY A 304 -3.67 17.02 -27.02
C GLY A 304 -4.42 16.22 -28.08
N TYR A 305 -4.22 14.90 -28.06
CA TYR A 305 -4.90 13.97 -28.94
C TYR A 305 -5.60 12.90 -28.09
N ASP A 306 -6.92 12.81 -28.22
CA ASP A 306 -7.70 11.72 -27.66
C ASP A 306 -7.56 10.50 -28.59
N ALA A 307 -6.87 9.47 -28.11
CA ALA A 307 -6.64 8.25 -28.88
C ALA A 307 -7.87 7.32 -28.94
N GLU A 308 -8.85 7.50 -28.04
CA GLU A 308 -10.12 6.76 -28.06
C GLU A 308 -11.10 7.42 -29.02
N GLY A 309 -11.28 8.75 -28.90
CA GLY A 309 -12.13 9.55 -29.79
C GLY A 309 -11.51 9.86 -31.16
N MET A 310 -10.21 9.63 -31.32
CA MET A 310 -9.41 9.90 -32.53
C MET A 310 -9.40 11.38 -32.98
N GLU A 311 -9.48 12.31 -32.03
CA GLU A 311 -9.52 13.74 -32.32
C GLU A 311 -8.61 14.60 -31.43
N TYR A 312 -8.26 15.79 -31.93
CA TYR A 312 -7.54 16.77 -31.11
C TYR A 312 -8.52 17.49 -30.19
N VAL A 313 -8.27 17.43 -28.88
CA VAL A 313 -9.15 17.98 -27.84
C VAL A 313 -8.36 18.78 -26.81
N ASP A 314 -9.06 19.59 -26.02
CA ASP A 314 -8.51 20.01 -24.72
C ASP A 314 -8.62 18.81 -23.77
N MET A 315 -7.48 18.23 -23.40
CA MET A 315 -7.43 16.97 -22.64
C MET A 315 -8.14 17.10 -21.27
N VAL A 316 -8.02 18.27 -20.63
CA VAL A 316 -8.62 18.50 -19.31
C VAL A 316 -10.14 18.63 -19.44
N GLN A 317 -10.63 19.37 -20.44
CA GLN A 317 -12.07 19.48 -20.69
C GLN A 317 -12.70 18.17 -21.14
N ALA A 318 -11.95 17.33 -21.86
CA ALA A 318 -12.36 15.99 -22.26
C ALA A 318 -12.30 14.96 -21.11
N GLY A 319 -11.75 15.32 -19.94
CA GLY A 319 -11.59 14.42 -18.79
C GLY A 319 -10.41 13.46 -18.89
N ILE A 320 -9.52 13.65 -19.88
CA ILE A 320 -8.29 12.86 -20.06
C ILE A 320 -7.18 13.54 -19.24
N ILE A 321 -7.13 13.17 -17.96
CA ILE A 321 -6.24 13.75 -16.96
C ILE A 321 -5.42 12.68 -16.28
N ASP A 322 -4.17 13.02 -15.96
CA ASP A 322 -3.26 12.15 -15.21
C ASP A 322 -2.86 12.82 -13.89
N PRO A 323 -2.64 12.04 -12.80
CA PRO A 323 -2.11 12.60 -11.56
C PRO A 323 -0.68 13.12 -11.74
N THR A 324 -0.40 14.36 -11.33
CA THR A 324 0.94 14.98 -11.45
C THR A 324 2.03 14.10 -10.81
N LYS A 325 1.72 13.51 -9.65
CA LYS A 325 2.62 12.64 -8.90
C LYS A 325 3.07 11.44 -9.74
N VAL A 326 2.16 10.82 -10.49
CA VAL A 326 2.44 9.62 -11.28
C VAL A 326 3.42 9.96 -12.41
N GLU A 327 3.13 11.02 -13.18
CA GLU A 327 4.00 11.48 -14.28
C GLU A 327 5.41 11.83 -13.79
N ARG A 328 5.51 12.57 -12.67
CA ARG A 328 6.79 12.97 -12.07
C ARG A 328 7.59 11.75 -11.58
N VAL A 329 6.96 10.85 -10.83
CA VAL A 329 7.62 9.67 -10.26
C VAL A 329 8.03 8.69 -11.36
N ALA A 330 7.19 8.49 -12.38
CA ALA A 330 7.51 7.66 -13.54
C ALA A 330 8.78 8.16 -14.25
N LEU A 331 8.85 9.46 -14.57
CA LEU A 331 10.03 10.06 -15.19
C LEU A 331 11.29 9.96 -14.33
N GLN A 332 11.17 10.24 -13.02
CA GLN A 332 12.30 10.18 -12.08
C GLN A 332 12.86 8.76 -11.94
N ASN A 333 11.99 7.77 -11.79
CA ASN A 333 12.40 6.38 -11.67
C ASN A 333 13.02 5.86 -12.98
N ALA A 334 12.42 6.19 -14.13
CA ALA A 334 12.97 5.84 -15.43
C ALA A 334 14.36 6.43 -15.65
N ALA A 335 14.54 7.73 -15.36
CA ALA A 335 15.83 8.40 -15.46
C ALA A 335 16.87 7.80 -14.48
N SER A 336 16.44 7.44 -13.26
CA SER A 336 17.32 6.85 -12.24
C SER A 336 17.90 5.51 -12.68
N ILE A 337 17.05 4.60 -13.18
CA ILE A 337 17.49 3.29 -13.66
C ILE A 337 18.30 3.43 -14.96
N ALA A 338 17.85 4.26 -15.91
CA ALA A 338 18.58 4.47 -17.16
C ALA A 338 20.00 5.00 -16.93
N SER A 339 20.17 5.96 -16.01
CA SER A 339 21.49 6.50 -15.67
C SER A 339 22.42 5.42 -15.10
N LEU A 340 21.91 4.56 -14.23
CA LEU A 340 22.68 3.43 -13.68
C LEU A 340 23.15 2.49 -14.80
N LEU A 341 22.24 2.11 -15.70
CA LEU A 341 22.53 1.22 -16.83
C LEU A 341 23.55 1.82 -17.79
N LEU A 342 23.41 3.10 -18.15
CA LEU A 342 24.35 3.78 -19.06
C LEU A 342 25.77 3.86 -18.50
N THR A 343 25.93 3.86 -17.17
CA THR A 343 27.24 3.86 -16.50
C THR A 343 27.78 2.46 -16.20
N THR A 344 27.07 1.40 -16.60
CA THR A 344 27.47 0.01 -16.32
C THR A 344 28.50 -0.45 -17.34
N GLU A 345 29.77 -0.49 -16.93
CA GLU A 345 30.89 -0.98 -17.76
C GLU A 345 31.05 -2.51 -17.75
N ALA A 346 30.62 -3.17 -16.66
CA ALA A 346 30.73 -4.62 -16.51
C ALA A 346 29.57 -5.18 -15.70
N LEU A 347 29.20 -6.42 -16.00
CA LEU A 347 28.14 -7.16 -15.31
C LEU A 347 28.65 -8.55 -14.95
N ILE A 348 28.53 -8.93 -13.67
CA ILE A 348 28.90 -10.25 -13.18
C ILE A 348 27.61 -11.05 -12.98
N THR A 349 27.50 -12.18 -13.67
CA THR A 349 26.37 -13.12 -13.50
C THR A 349 26.85 -14.43 -12.91
N ASP A 350 25.92 -15.15 -12.29
CA ASP A 350 26.12 -16.58 -12.09
C ASP A 350 26.31 -17.28 -13.44
N ILE A 351 27.16 -18.31 -13.46
CA ILE A 351 27.27 -19.18 -14.62
C ILE A 351 25.91 -19.88 -14.77
N PRO A 352 25.26 -19.83 -15.95
CA PRO A 352 24.01 -20.53 -16.17
C PRO A 352 24.15 -22.00 -15.76
N GLN A 353 23.38 -22.44 -14.77
CA GLN A 353 23.36 -23.84 -14.39
C GLN A 353 22.75 -24.61 -15.55
N GLU A 354 23.44 -25.64 -16.05
CA GLU A 354 22.79 -26.64 -16.88
C GLU A 354 21.63 -27.19 -16.06
N LYS A 355 20.39 -26.96 -16.53
CA LYS A 355 19.23 -27.64 -15.96
C LYS A 355 19.52 -29.13 -16.08
N SER A 356 19.81 -29.78 -14.96
CA SER A 356 19.86 -31.23 -14.94
C SER A 356 18.56 -31.71 -15.57
N ALA A 357 18.68 -32.56 -16.60
CA ALA A 357 17.53 -33.18 -17.21
C ALA A 357 16.66 -33.68 -16.06
N ALA A 358 15.43 -33.15 -15.97
CA ALA A 358 14.48 -33.55 -14.97
C ALA A 358 14.50 -35.09 -14.94
N ALA A 359 14.79 -35.65 -13.77
CA ALA A 359 14.78 -37.09 -13.58
C ALA A 359 13.50 -37.64 -14.22
N PRO A 360 13.56 -38.70 -15.04
CA PRO A 360 12.40 -39.21 -15.75
C PRO A 360 11.27 -39.40 -14.74
N ALA A 361 10.12 -38.77 -15.04
CA ALA A 361 8.90 -38.93 -14.26
C ALA A 361 8.69 -40.42 -14.02
N MET A 362 8.68 -40.83 -12.75
CA MET A 362 8.36 -42.21 -12.41
C MET A 362 6.96 -42.51 -12.97
N PRO A 363 6.79 -43.60 -13.74
CA PRO A 363 5.47 -43.97 -14.24
C PRO A 363 4.55 -44.18 -13.04
N HIS A 364 3.50 -43.36 -12.95
CA HIS A 364 2.35 -43.65 -12.11
C HIS A 364 1.80 -45.01 -12.56
N GLY A 365 2.00 -46.03 -11.72
CA GLY A 365 1.43 -47.34 -11.94
C GLY A 365 -0.09 -47.24 -11.87
N ASP A 366 -0.74 -47.68 -12.95
CA ASP A 366 -2.15 -48.02 -12.97
C ASP A 366 -2.44 -49.02 -11.84
N MET A 367 -3.25 -48.62 -10.87
CA MET A 367 -4.04 -49.56 -10.08
C MET A 367 -5.50 -49.41 -10.49
N TYR A 368 -5.95 -50.42 -11.22
CA TYR A 368 -7.35 -50.79 -11.42
C TYR A 368 -8.07 -51.02 -10.08
#